data_AF-A0A948JSL4-F1
#
_entry.id   AF-A0A948JSL4-F1
#
_cell.length_a   1.000
_cell.length_b   1.000
_cell.length_c   1.000
_cell.angle_alpha   90.00
_cell.angle_beta   90.00
_cell.angle_gamma   90.00
#
_symmetry.space_group_name_H-M   'P 1'
#
loop_
_entity.id
_entity.type
_entity.pdbx_description
1 polymer ?
#
loop_
_entity_poly.entity_id
_entity_poly.type
_entity_poly.pdbx_seq_one_letter_code
_entity_poly.pdbx_strand_id
1 'polypeptide(L)'
;MRASNTYYHDGTPTDNAFVERSHRTDNEEFYRTVKLSSFSLKELNIMVQKWTYLYNFLRPHSSCGNMPPLKYYLTVGQTGA
;
A
#
# COMPACT_ATOMS: atom_id res chain seq x y z
N MET A 1 -6.95 24.86 -12.27
CA MET A 1 -6.40 24.26 -11.03
C MET A 1 -5.24 23.37 -11.40
N ARG A 2 -3.99 23.77 -11.12
CA ARG A 2 -2.83 22.88 -11.16
C ARG A 2 -2.69 22.30 -9.75
N ALA A 3 -2.75 20.98 -9.61
CA ALA A 3 -2.38 20.35 -8.35
C ALA A 3 -0.89 20.62 -8.12
N SER A 4 -0.56 21.48 -7.17
CA SER A 4 0.81 21.74 -6.76
C SER A 4 1.37 20.45 -6.16
N ASN A 5 2.43 19.91 -6.75
CA ASN A 5 3.11 18.70 -6.30
C ASN A 5 3.99 19.02 -5.07
N THR A 6 3.37 19.35 -3.93
CA THR A 6 4.05 19.85 -2.72
C THR A 6 4.39 18.75 -1.70
N TYR A 7 4.33 17.47 -2.08
CA TYR A 7 4.47 16.34 -1.14
C TYR A 7 5.77 15.56 -1.26
N TYR A 8 6.70 15.98 -2.12
CA TYR A 8 7.96 15.28 -2.33
C TYR A 8 9.08 16.30 -2.52
N HIS A 9 9.95 16.43 -1.52
CA HIS A 9 11.17 17.19 -1.66
C HIS A 9 12.24 16.30 -2.31
N ASP A 10 12.73 16.70 -3.49
CA ASP A 10 13.81 15.99 -4.18
C ASP A 10 15.01 15.80 -3.23
N GLY A 11 15.37 14.54 -2.97
CA GLY A 11 16.49 14.18 -2.10
C GLY A 11 16.15 13.98 -0.62
N THR A 12 14.87 13.88 -0.24
CA THR A 12 14.47 13.55 1.14
C THR A 12 13.82 12.15 1.20
N PRO A 13 14.57 11.08 1.53
CA PRO A 13 14.07 9.71 1.57
C PRO A 13 12.95 9.47 2.61
N THR A 14 12.74 10.40 3.52
CA THR A 14 11.76 10.26 4.61
C THR A 14 10.34 10.56 4.19
N ASP A 15 10.14 11.35 3.13
CA ASP A 15 8.81 11.86 2.74
C ASP A 15 7.90 10.75 2.20
N ASN A 16 8.48 9.71 1.60
CA ASN A 16 7.74 8.59 1.01
C ASN A 16 8.04 7.22 1.66
N ALA A 17 8.66 7.19 2.84
CA ALA A 17 9.10 5.95 3.48
C ALA A 17 7.97 4.91 3.67
N PHE A 18 6.73 5.35 3.93
CA PHE A 18 5.58 4.47 4.06
C PHE A 18 5.16 3.84 2.73
N VAL A 19 5.14 4.65 1.65
CA VAL A 19 4.79 4.20 0.30
C VAL A 19 5.86 3.25 -0.24
N GLU A 20 7.13 3.61 -0.05
CA GLU A 20 8.26 2.77 -0.44
C GLU A 20 8.25 1.42 0.28
N ARG A 21 7.93 1.39 1.59
CA ARG A 21 7.83 0.13 2.33
C ARG A 21 6.68 -0.75 1.81
N SER A 22 5.53 -0.16 1.50
CA SER A 22 4.40 -0.87 0.89
C SER A 22 4.78 -1.49 -0.45
N HIS A 23 5.36 -0.71 -1.36
CA HIS A 23 5.79 -1.19 -2.66
C HIS A 23 6.83 -2.31 -2.57
N ARG A 24 7.72 -2.25 -1.58
CA ARG A 24 8.67 -3.34 -1.31
C ARG A 24 7.94 -4.63 -0.89
N THR A 25 6.95 -4.55 -0.01
CA THR A 25 6.13 -5.70 0.38
C THR A 25 5.35 -6.28 -0.80
N ASP A 26 4.79 -5.44 -1.66
CA ASP A 26 4.11 -5.89 -2.89
C ASP A 26 5.07 -6.65 -3.81
N ASN A 27 6.31 -6.16 -3.94
CA ASN A 27 7.34 -6.82 -4.74
C ASN A 27 7.74 -8.17 -4.15
N GLU A 28 8.00 -8.22 -2.84
CA GLU A 28 8.46 -9.42 -2.14
C GLU A 28 7.39 -10.51 -2.07
N GLU A 29 6.13 -10.15 -1.84
CA GLU A 29 5.05 -11.12 -1.53
C GLU A 29 4.11 -11.39 -2.70
N PHE A 30 3.88 -10.41 -3.59
CA PHE A 30 2.96 -10.55 -4.72
C PHE A 30 3.72 -10.73 -6.05
N TYR A 31 4.56 -9.77 -6.45
CA TYR A 31 5.19 -9.84 -7.79
C TYR A 31 6.23 -10.97 -7.93
N ARG A 32 6.92 -11.34 -6.84
CA ARG A 32 7.83 -12.51 -6.86
C ARG A 32 7.10 -13.86 -6.86
N THR A 33 5.86 -13.92 -6.39
CA THR A 33 5.08 -15.17 -6.31
C THR A 33 4.19 -15.38 -7.54
N VAL A 34 3.81 -14.30 -8.23
CA VAL A 34 2.97 -14.35 -9.43
C VAL A 34 3.83 -14.36 -10.69
N LYS A 35 3.74 -15.42 -11.49
CA LYS A 35 4.37 -15.48 -12.81
C LYS A 35 3.56 -14.66 -13.81
N LEU A 36 3.85 -13.36 -13.91
CA LEU A 36 3.08 -12.37 -14.68
C LEU A 36 2.83 -12.77 -16.15
N SER A 37 3.78 -13.45 -16.80
CA SER A 37 3.64 -13.91 -18.19
C SER A 37 2.65 -15.06 -18.39
N SER A 38 2.15 -15.66 -17.31
CA SER A 38 1.24 -16.81 -17.36
C SER A 38 -0.24 -16.41 -17.22
N PHE A 39 -0.53 -15.12 -17.04
CA PHE A 39 -1.89 -14.61 -16.82
C PHE A 39 -2.26 -13.55 -17.86
N SER A 40 -3.53 -13.52 -18.24
CA SER A 40 -4.10 -12.43 -19.02
C SER A 40 -4.17 -11.14 -18.19
N LEU A 41 -4.24 -9.98 -18.86
CA LEU A 41 -4.40 -8.69 -18.19
C LEU A 41 -5.63 -8.66 -17.27
N LYS A 42 -6.72 -9.33 -17.64
CA LYS A 42 -7.93 -9.42 -16.84
C LYS A 42 -7.69 -10.18 -15.53
N GLU A 43 -6.99 -11.30 -15.59
CA GLU A 43 -6.65 -12.09 -14.40
C GLU A 43 -5.69 -11.33 -13.49
N LEU A 44 -4.67 -10.69 -14.06
CA LEU A 44 -3.75 -9.83 -13.30
C LEU A 44 -4.49 -8.70 -12.58
N ASN A 45 -5.43 -8.02 -13.24
CA ASN A 45 -6.24 -6.98 -12.61
C ASN A 45 -7.08 -7.50 -11.44
N ILE A 46 -7.64 -8.71 -11.54
CA ILE A 46 -8.38 -9.34 -10.43
C ILE A 46 -7.43 -9.67 -9.28
N MET A 47 -6.23 -10.19 -9.59
CA MET A 47 -5.24 -10.54 -8.57
C MET A 47 -4.74 -9.30 -7.83
N VAL A 48 -4.45 -8.21 -8.54
CA VAL A 48 -4.06 -6.93 -7.94
C VAL A 48 -5.17 -6.39 -7.05
N GLN A 49 -6.44 -6.40 -7.49
CA GLN A 49 -7.56 -5.96 -6.66
C GLN A 49 -7.70 -6.78 -5.37
N LYS A 50 -7.56 -8.10 -5.46
CA LYS A 50 -7.57 -8.99 -4.29
C LYS A 50 -6.41 -8.67 -3.35
N TRP A 51 -5.21 -8.47 -3.90
CA TRP A 51 -4.02 -8.11 -3.11
C TRP A 51 -4.22 -6.79 -2.38
N THR A 52 -4.69 -5.75 -3.07
CA THR A 52 -5.00 -4.44 -2.47
C THR A 52 -6.04 -4.56 -1.35
N TYR A 53 -7.07 -5.39 -1.53
CA TYR A 53 -8.05 -5.66 -0.48
C TYR A 53 -7.42 -6.35 0.73
N LEU A 54 -6.65 -7.42 0.52
CA LEU A 54 -5.96 -8.14 1.60
C LEU A 54 -5.05 -7.20 2.39
N TYR A 55 -4.24 -6.40 1.70
CA TYR A 55 -3.30 -5.47 2.32
C TYR A 55 -4.01 -4.40 3.15
N ASN A 56 -5.04 -3.75 2.61
CA ASN A 56 -5.69 -2.61 3.27
C ASN A 56 -6.68 -3.01 4.37
N PHE A 57 -7.36 -4.15 4.22
CA PHE A 57 -8.49 -4.52 5.10
C PHE A 57 -8.17 -5.66 6.07
N LEU A 58 -7.20 -6.53 5.75
CA LEU A 58 -7.00 -7.77 6.50
C LEU A 58 -5.59 -7.92 7.08
N ARG A 59 -4.57 -7.37 6.43
CA ARG A 59 -3.17 -7.53 6.85
C ARG A 59 -2.88 -6.75 8.13
N PRO A 60 -2.46 -7.37 9.24
CA PRO A 60 -2.02 -6.63 10.42
C PRO A 60 -0.63 -6.02 10.18
N HIS A 61 -0.46 -4.75 10.52
CA HIS A 61 0.84 -4.07 10.46
C HIS A 61 1.31 -3.69 11.86
N SER A 62 2.54 -4.06 12.21
CA SER A 62 3.14 -3.71 13.51
C SER A 62 3.25 -2.19 13.71
N SER A 63 3.54 -1.45 12.64
CA SER A 63 3.52 0.02 12.64
C SER A 63 2.13 0.63 12.88
N CYS A 64 1.06 -0.16 12.69
CA CYS A 64 -0.33 0.22 12.90
C CYS A 64 -0.93 -0.45 14.14
N GLY A 65 -0.11 -0.82 15.13
CA GLY A 65 -0.59 -1.49 16.35
C GLY A 65 -1.20 -2.88 16.10
N ASN A 66 -0.68 -3.61 15.11
CA ASN A 66 -1.20 -4.89 14.63
C ASN A 66 -2.62 -4.82 14.04
N MET A 67 -3.07 -3.64 13.64
CA MET A 67 -4.33 -3.46 12.91
C MET A 67 -4.09 -3.37 11.41
N PRO A 68 -5.12 -3.70 10.60
CA PRO A 68 -5.13 -3.35 9.18
C PRO A 68 -5.04 -1.84 8.96
N PRO A 69 -4.41 -1.38 7.86
CA PRO A 69 -4.20 0.05 7.60
C PRO A 69 -5.50 0.85 7.63
N LEU A 70 -6.58 0.32 7.05
CA LEU A 70 -7.87 0.99 7.08
C LEU A 70 -8.44 1.10 8.50
N LYS A 71 -8.31 0.04 9.31
CA LYS A 71 -8.79 0.06 10.69
C LYS A 71 -8.01 1.06 11.53
N TYR A 72 -6.70 1.13 11.35
CA TYR A 72 -5.85 2.13 11.98
C TYR A 72 -6.26 3.55 11.55
N TYR A 73 -6.45 3.78 10.25
CA TYR A 73 -6.90 5.06 9.71
C TYR A 73 -8.25 5.50 10.31
N LEU A 74 -9.23 4.60 10.38
CA LEU A 74 -10.54 4.91 10.98
C LEU A 74 -10.44 5.17 12.48
N THR A 75 -9.57 4.44 13.19
CA THR A 75 -9.37 4.64 14.64
C THR A 75 -8.70 5.98 14.92
N VAL A 76 -7.60 6.27 14.24
CA VAL A 76 -6.81 7.50 14.43
C VAL A 76 -7.55 8.72 13.88
N GLY A 77 -8.24 8.59 12.75
CA GLY A 77 -9.01 9.69 12.14
C GLY A 77 -10.25 10.10 12.94
N GLN A 78 -10.74 9.26 13.87
CA GLN A 78 -11.82 9.61 14.79
C GLN A 78 -11.33 10.22 16.11
N THR A 79 -10.11 9.90 16.54
CA THR A 79 -9.41 10.61 17.60
C THR A 79 -8.63 11.77 16.99
N GLY A 80 -9.33 12.88 16.69
CA GLY A 80 -8.66 14.12 16.30
C GLY A 80 -7.62 14.53 17.35
N ALA A 81 -6.35 14.48 16.97
CA ALA A 81 -5.23 15.12 17.64
C ALA A 81 -4.54 16.03 16.63
#